data_AF-A0A0P8CZJ4-F1
#
_entry.id   AF-A0A0P8CZJ4-F1
#
_cell.length_a   1.000
_cell.length_b   1.000
_cell.length_c   1.000
_cell.angle_alpha   90.00
_cell.angle_beta   90.00
_cell.angle_gamma   90.00
#
_symmetry.space_group_name_H-M   'P 1'
#
loop_
_entity.id
_entity.type
_entity.pdbx_description
1 polymer ?
#
loop_
_entity_poly.entity_id
_entity_poly.type
_entity_poly.pdbx_seq_one_letter_code
_entity_poly.pdbx_strand_id
1 'polypeptide(L)'
;MWTLITGAGSGIGRSLALELARKGHDLILAGRTAVKLDEVAETIRQDVPERKVRTFTVELADTASTQKLAMQVCESADRLAAFVYCAGAGEPAADLASLQLSDFQEALAVNVSAPLLLTQSLLPVLCESGKASRIVMVGAGIDKHAQPGTGSYGISKMAMRRLVQQLSVEFGAMEAGPIVSLFQPGLVDTPGIRDHVSKACALNLPHGPWLKDRLDSGRSLTAEQAATAIWHADHLVGAGGRDDLDGRHLKVPEKIPSGRRTGKEDGFFIGIAQHITLPIQIEPGHVVSSFHRNKL
;
A
#
# COMPACT_ATOMS: atom_id res chain seq x y z
N MET A 1 -11.09 -20.15 -1.68
CA MET A 1 -9.96 -19.64 -0.85
C MET A 1 -10.27 -18.19 -0.54
N TRP A 2 -10.27 -17.78 0.72
CA TRP A 2 -10.67 -16.41 1.06
C TRP A 2 -9.53 -15.41 0.91
N THR A 3 -9.83 -14.24 0.36
CA THR A 3 -8.96 -13.06 0.40
C THR A 3 -9.72 -11.86 0.96
N LEU A 4 -9.12 -11.21 1.95
CA LEU A 4 -9.58 -9.93 2.48
C LEU A 4 -8.95 -8.79 1.70
N ILE A 5 -9.74 -7.81 1.27
CA ILE A 5 -9.27 -6.58 0.63
C ILE A 5 -9.88 -5.38 1.36
N THR A 6 -9.05 -4.49 1.92
CA THR A 6 -9.51 -3.17 2.42
C THR A 6 -9.49 -2.14 1.31
N GLY A 7 -10.35 -1.12 1.35
CA GLY A 7 -10.48 -0.16 0.25
C GLY A 7 -11.07 -0.78 -1.01
N ALA A 8 -11.85 -1.86 -0.89
CA ALA A 8 -12.33 -2.67 -2.00
C ALA A 8 -13.41 -2.00 -2.89
N GLY A 9 -14.01 -0.90 -2.44
CA GLY A 9 -15.12 -0.26 -3.16
C GLY A 9 -14.69 0.61 -4.36
N SER A 10 -13.40 0.86 -4.58
CA SER A 10 -12.96 1.70 -5.72
C SER A 10 -11.49 1.48 -6.09
N GLY A 11 -11.08 2.03 -7.23
CA GLY A 11 -9.69 2.06 -7.68
C GLY A 11 -9.03 0.67 -7.69
N ILE A 12 -7.79 0.61 -7.19
CA ILE A 12 -6.99 -0.62 -7.14
C ILE A 12 -7.71 -1.75 -6.39
N GLY A 13 -8.32 -1.45 -5.24
CA GLY A 13 -9.00 -2.47 -4.42
C GLY A 13 -10.19 -3.11 -5.15
N ARG A 14 -10.98 -2.31 -5.87
CA ARG A 14 -12.08 -2.80 -6.72
C ARG A 14 -11.55 -3.69 -7.84
N SER A 15 -10.60 -3.19 -8.63
CA SER A 15 -10.10 -3.95 -9.78
C SER A 15 -9.42 -5.25 -9.34
N LEU A 16 -8.73 -5.24 -8.20
CA LEU A 16 -8.14 -6.44 -7.60
C LEU A 16 -9.21 -7.44 -7.13
N ALA A 17 -10.30 -6.98 -6.51
CA ALA A 17 -11.40 -7.87 -6.10
C ALA A 17 -11.99 -8.62 -7.29
N LEU A 18 -12.27 -7.90 -8.38
CA LEU A 18 -12.80 -8.49 -9.61
C LEU A 18 -11.81 -9.46 -10.25
N GLU A 19 -10.53 -9.11 -10.29
CA GLU A 19 -9.50 -9.98 -10.84
C GLU A 19 -9.35 -11.27 -10.01
N LEU A 20 -9.22 -11.16 -8.69
CA LEU A 20 -9.07 -12.32 -7.81
C LEU A 20 -10.28 -13.24 -7.84
N ALA A 21 -11.49 -12.69 -7.96
CA ALA A 21 -12.70 -13.50 -8.11
C ALA A 21 -12.63 -14.38 -9.37
N ARG A 22 -12.23 -13.81 -10.52
CA ARG A 22 -11.98 -14.55 -11.76
C ARG A 22 -10.83 -15.55 -11.67
N LYS A 23 -9.92 -15.38 -10.70
CA LYS A 23 -8.85 -16.34 -10.37
C LYS A 23 -9.27 -17.39 -9.34
N GLY A 24 -10.55 -17.46 -8.96
CA GLY A 24 -11.07 -18.51 -8.08
C GLY A 24 -11.04 -18.16 -6.58
N HIS A 25 -10.81 -16.91 -6.21
CA HIS A 25 -10.90 -16.51 -4.80
C HIS A 25 -12.34 -16.27 -4.37
N ASP A 26 -12.63 -16.61 -3.11
CA ASP A 26 -13.76 -16.07 -2.36
C ASP A 26 -13.30 -14.75 -1.71
N LEU A 27 -14.17 -13.74 -1.65
CA LEU A 27 -13.76 -12.38 -1.33
C LEU A 27 -14.45 -11.84 -0.07
N ILE A 28 -13.66 -11.27 0.84
CA ILE A 28 -14.15 -10.37 1.87
C ILE A 28 -13.75 -8.95 1.48
N LEU A 29 -14.75 -8.12 1.19
CA LEU A 29 -14.58 -6.75 0.73
C LEU A 29 -14.84 -5.79 1.90
N ALA A 30 -13.81 -5.04 2.29
CA ALA A 30 -13.91 -4.06 3.37
C ALA A 30 -13.69 -2.63 2.87
N GLY A 31 -14.48 -1.69 3.38
CA GLY A 31 -14.35 -0.27 3.05
C GLY A 31 -15.39 0.60 3.75
N ARG A 32 -15.30 1.92 3.58
CA ARG A 32 -16.19 2.87 4.27
C ARG A 32 -17.60 2.92 3.67
N THR A 33 -17.73 2.81 2.35
CA THR A 33 -18.99 3.07 1.64
C THR A 33 -19.68 1.75 1.25
N ALA A 34 -20.75 1.39 1.97
CA ALA A 34 -21.51 0.15 1.74
C ALA A 34 -21.94 -0.02 0.27
N VAL A 35 -22.57 1.00 -0.31
CA VAL A 35 -23.07 0.97 -1.70
C VAL A 35 -21.97 0.59 -2.70
N LYS A 36 -20.76 1.14 -2.55
CA LYS A 36 -19.63 0.82 -3.42
C LYS A 36 -19.14 -0.62 -3.25
N LEU A 37 -19.21 -1.17 -2.03
CA LEU A 37 -18.87 -2.57 -1.77
C LEU A 37 -19.92 -3.50 -2.40
N ASP A 38 -21.19 -3.14 -2.27
CA ASP A 38 -22.31 -3.92 -2.79
C ASP A 38 -22.30 -3.96 -4.32
N GLU A 39 -21.97 -2.86 -4.99
CA GLU A 39 -21.76 -2.82 -6.45
C GLU A 39 -20.66 -3.79 -6.91
N VAL A 40 -19.53 -3.85 -6.17
CA VAL A 40 -18.44 -4.78 -6.48
C VAL A 40 -18.87 -6.22 -6.20
N ALA A 41 -19.54 -6.47 -5.09
CA ALA A 41 -20.03 -7.80 -4.75
C ALA A 41 -21.04 -8.30 -5.78
N GLU A 42 -21.93 -7.44 -6.26
CA GLU A 42 -22.92 -7.80 -7.27
C GLU A 42 -22.26 -8.10 -8.62
N THR A 43 -21.28 -7.29 -9.03
CA THR A 43 -20.47 -7.58 -10.22
C THR A 43 -19.80 -8.95 -10.12
N ILE A 44 -19.24 -9.30 -8.95
CA ILE A 44 -18.61 -10.61 -8.74
C ILE A 44 -19.64 -11.74 -8.83
N ARG A 45 -20.82 -11.60 -8.20
CA ARG A 45 -21.89 -12.62 -8.25
C ARG A 45 -22.41 -12.85 -9.66
N GLN A 46 -22.43 -11.80 -10.49
CA GLN A 46 -22.84 -11.89 -11.89
C GLN A 46 -21.77 -12.53 -12.77
N ASP A 47 -20.50 -12.10 -12.63
CA ASP A 47 -19.39 -12.56 -13.47
C ASP A 47 -18.91 -13.98 -13.12
N VAL A 48 -18.94 -14.36 -11.83
CA VAL A 48 -18.42 -15.63 -11.29
C VAL A 48 -19.31 -16.17 -10.15
N PRO A 49 -20.53 -16.66 -10.46
CA PRO A 49 -21.56 -17.00 -9.47
C PRO A 49 -21.17 -18.10 -8.48
N GLU A 50 -20.14 -18.90 -8.79
CA GLU A 50 -19.59 -19.94 -7.93
C GLU A 50 -18.65 -19.41 -6.84
N ARG A 51 -18.34 -18.10 -6.83
CA ARG A 51 -17.53 -17.46 -5.78
C ARG A 51 -18.38 -16.87 -4.67
N LYS A 52 -17.92 -17.02 -3.44
CA LYS A 52 -18.56 -16.39 -2.27
C LYS A 52 -18.00 -14.99 -2.08
N VAL A 53 -18.88 -14.02 -1.78
CA VAL A 53 -18.50 -12.64 -1.49
C VAL A 53 -19.21 -12.13 -0.23
N ARG A 54 -18.45 -11.53 0.68
CA ARG A 54 -18.95 -10.86 1.88
C ARG A 54 -18.50 -9.40 1.88
N THR A 55 -19.35 -8.50 2.32
CA THR A 55 -19.04 -7.06 2.43
C THR A 55 -19.07 -6.63 3.90
N PHE A 56 -18.09 -5.85 4.32
CA PHE A 56 -18.04 -5.26 5.66
C PHE A 56 -17.70 -3.78 5.61
N THR A 57 -18.54 -2.97 6.22
CA THR A 57 -18.24 -1.55 6.44
C THR A 57 -17.23 -1.40 7.57
N VAL A 58 -16.21 -0.58 7.37
CA VAL A 58 -15.18 -0.31 8.39
C VAL A 58 -14.75 1.14 8.35
N GLU A 59 -14.63 1.78 9.51
CA GLU A 59 -13.85 3.01 9.69
C GLU A 59 -12.47 2.62 10.26
N LEU A 60 -11.43 2.78 9.46
CA LEU A 60 -10.08 2.31 9.80
C LEU A 60 -9.36 3.26 10.76
N ALA A 61 -9.82 4.51 10.87
CA ALA A 61 -9.33 5.43 11.90
C ALA A 61 -9.87 5.09 13.30
N ASP A 62 -10.94 4.27 13.40
CA ASP A 62 -11.51 3.80 14.66
C ASP A 62 -11.00 2.39 15.01
N THR A 63 -10.31 2.28 16.14
CA THR A 63 -9.79 1.02 16.67
C THR A 63 -10.91 0.01 16.91
N ALA A 64 -12.07 0.43 17.45
CA ALA A 64 -13.16 -0.49 17.75
C ALA A 64 -13.80 -1.03 16.46
N SER A 65 -14.04 -0.16 15.47
CA SER A 65 -14.49 -0.58 14.14
C SER A 65 -13.49 -1.52 13.45
N THR A 66 -12.18 -1.29 13.61
CA THR A 66 -11.13 -2.14 13.01
C THR A 66 -11.06 -3.51 13.68
N GLN A 67 -11.19 -3.57 15.01
CA GLN A 67 -11.30 -4.84 15.76
C GLN A 67 -12.56 -5.61 15.35
N LYS A 68 -13.69 -4.91 15.18
CA LYS A 68 -14.94 -5.51 14.70
C LYS A 68 -14.77 -6.15 13.33
N LEU A 69 -14.09 -5.48 12.39
CA LEU A 69 -13.78 -6.07 11.09
C LEU A 69 -12.97 -7.37 11.25
N ALA A 70 -11.93 -7.37 12.08
CA ALA A 70 -11.12 -8.57 12.29
C ALA A 70 -11.95 -9.74 12.84
N MET A 71 -12.82 -9.50 13.83
CA MET A 71 -13.74 -10.52 14.35
C MET A 71 -14.65 -11.07 13.25
N GLN A 72 -15.29 -10.18 12.47
CA GLN A 72 -16.18 -10.59 11.38
C GLN A 72 -15.45 -11.41 10.30
N VAL A 73 -14.18 -11.11 10.04
CA VAL A 73 -13.35 -11.87 9.10
C VAL A 73 -13.04 -13.26 9.65
N CYS A 74 -12.65 -13.37 10.92
CA CYS A 74 -12.38 -14.66 11.57
C CYS A 74 -13.63 -15.55 11.66
N GLU A 75 -14.82 -14.98 11.85
CA GLU A 75 -16.09 -15.70 11.80
C GLU A 75 -16.49 -16.13 10.37
N SER A 76 -15.91 -15.47 9.35
CA SER A 76 -16.32 -15.64 7.96
C SER A 76 -15.50 -16.64 7.17
N ALA A 77 -14.27 -16.88 7.59
CA ALA A 77 -13.31 -17.69 6.88
C ALA A 77 -12.46 -18.48 7.87
N ASP A 78 -12.46 -19.81 7.72
CA ASP A 78 -11.57 -20.68 8.51
C ASP A 78 -10.09 -20.41 8.21
N ARG A 79 -9.80 -19.92 6.99
CA ARG A 79 -8.45 -19.58 6.54
C ARG A 79 -8.45 -18.49 5.48
N LEU A 80 -7.55 -17.53 5.62
CA LEU A 80 -7.22 -16.55 4.59
C LEU A 80 -6.02 -17.02 3.76
N ALA A 81 -6.18 -17.03 2.44
CA ALA A 81 -5.04 -17.17 1.53
C ALA A 81 -4.25 -15.87 1.43
N ALA A 82 -4.96 -14.73 1.47
CA ALA A 82 -4.32 -13.42 1.43
C ALA A 82 -5.12 -12.34 2.18
N PHE A 83 -4.39 -11.34 2.66
CA PHE A 83 -4.88 -10.07 3.15
C PHE A 83 -4.20 -8.95 2.36
N VAL A 84 -4.98 -8.16 1.62
CA VAL A 84 -4.49 -7.03 0.84
C VAL A 84 -5.01 -5.72 1.44
N TYR A 85 -4.10 -4.92 1.96
CA TYR A 85 -4.40 -3.61 2.51
C TYR A 85 -4.27 -2.53 1.43
N CYS A 86 -5.35 -2.27 0.68
CA CYS A 86 -5.39 -1.20 -0.33
C CYS A 86 -5.94 0.14 0.22
N ALA A 87 -6.56 0.14 1.40
CA ALA A 87 -7.02 1.37 2.01
C ALA A 87 -5.86 2.35 2.29
N GLY A 88 -6.17 3.64 2.26
CA GLY A 88 -5.23 4.68 2.65
C GLY A 88 -5.90 6.03 2.82
N ALA A 89 -5.30 6.87 3.65
CA ALA A 89 -5.75 8.24 3.92
C ALA A 89 -4.55 9.19 4.00
N GLY A 90 -4.77 10.47 3.74
CA GLY A 90 -3.75 11.51 3.83
C GLY A 90 -4.13 12.74 3.02
N GLU A 91 -4.67 13.74 3.71
CA GLU A 91 -5.05 15.01 3.09
C GLU A 91 -3.81 15.87 2.79
N PRO A 92 -3.76 16.53 1.63
CA PRO A 92 -2.72 17.50 1.35
C PRO A 92 -2.88 18.75 2.24
N ALA A 93 -1.76 19.28 2.72
CA ALA A 93 -1.68 20.57 3.41
C ALA A 93 -0.64 21.45 2.72
N ALA A 94 -0.83 22.78 2.72
CA ALA A 94 0.12 23.70 2.06
C ALA A 94 1.56 23.48 2.58
N ASP A 95 1.70 23.31 3.90
CA ASP A 95 2.94 23.01 4.60
C ASP A 95 2.66 22.27 5.92
N LEU A 96 3.71 21.92 6.67
CA LEU A 96 3.57 21.30 8.00
C LEU A 96 3.06 22.28 9.07
N ALA A 97 3.19 23.59 8.88
CA ALA A 97 2.73 24.58 9.85
C ALA A 97 1.19 24.74 9.82
N SER A 98 0.57 24.47 8.66
CA SER A 98 -0.87 24.50 8.41
C SER A 98 -1.54 23.13 8.47
N LEU A 99 -0.75 22.06 8.55
CA LEU A 99 -1.26 20.68 8.67
C LEU A 99 -2.09 20.54 9.95
N GLN A 100 -3.36 20.16 9.80
CA GLN A 100 -4.21 19.86 10.94
C GLN A 100 -3.73 18.56 11.60
N LEU A 101 -3.64 18.60 12.93
CA LEU A 101 -3.21 17.43 13.69
C LEU A 101 -4.18 16.25 13.51
N SER A 102 -5.48 16.53 13.34
CA SER A 102 -6.51 15.52 13.05
C SER A 102 -6.20 14.75 11.77
N ASP A 103 -5.82 15.44 10.70
CA ASP A 103 -5.54 14.82 9.40
C ASP A 103 -4.26 13.99 9.45
N PHE A 104 -3.27 14.47 10.23
CA PHE A 104 -2.06 13.70 10.51
C PHE A 104 -2.36 12.43 11.30
N GLN A 105 -3.18 12.54 12.35
CA GLN A 105 -3.59 11.41 13.18
C GLN A 105 -4.43 10.40 12.40
N GLU A 106 -5.36 10.85 11.56
CA GLU A 106 -6.14 9.97 10.66
C GLU A 106 -5.22 9.23 9.71
N ALA A 107 -4.26 9.91 9.08
CA ALA A 107 -3.30 9.27 8.17
C ALA A 107 -2.45 8.20 8.88
N LEU A 108 -2.02 8.45 10.11
CA LEU A 108 -1.31 7.45 10.93
C LEU A 108 -2.22 6.29 11.35
N ALA A 109 -3.44 6.59 11.79
CA ALA A 109 -4.41 5.58 12.22
C ALA A 109 -4.74 4.63 11.06
N VAL A 110 -5.07 5.17 9.88
CA VAL A 110 -5.38 4.39 8.69
C VAL A 110 -4.14 3.72 8.12
N ASN A 111 -3.04 4.43 7.86
CA ASN A 111 -1.92 3.82 7.13
C ASN A 111 -0.96 2.98 8.00
N VAL A 112 -1.04 3.06 9.33
CA VAL A 112 -0.07 2.40 10.22
C VAL A 112 -0.76 1.56 11.29
N SER A 113 -1.61 2.17 12.12
CA SER A 113 -2.22 1.46 13.25
C SER A 113 -3.21 0.39 12.80
N ALA A 114 -4.09 0.71 11.85
CA ALA A 114 -5.10 -0.21 11.33
C ALA A 114 -4.49 -1.44 10.64
N PRO A 115 -3.50 -1.33 9.71
CA PRO A 115 -2.89 -2.52 9.12
C PRO A 115 -2.14 -3.35 10.16
N LEU A 116 -1.46 -2.73 11.15
CA LEU A 116 -0.85 -3.47 12.25
C LEU A 116 -1.90 -4.26 13.05
N LEU A 117 -2.98 -3.61 13.48
CA LEU A 117 -4.04 -4.20 14.27
C LEU A 117 -4.75 -5.34 13.53
N LEU A 118 -5.09 -5.15 12.26
CA LEU A 118 -5.68 -6.19 11.42
C LEU A 118 -4.70 -7.35 11.25
N THR A 119 -3.43 -7.07 10.94
CA THR A 119 -2.42 -8.10 10.79
C THR A 119 -2.29 -8.97 12.05
N GLN A 120 -2.22 -8.36 13.24
CA GLN A 120 -2.17 -9.10 14.51
C GLN A 120 -3.44 -9.92 14.76
N SER A 121 -4.60 -9.31 14.54
CA SER A 121 -5.91 -9.92 14.86
C SER A 121 -6.30 -11.03 13.89
N LEU A 122 -5.75 -11.01 12.68
CA LEU A 122 -6.00 -12.01 11.63
C LEU A 122 -4.98 -13.16 11.66
N LEU A 123 -3.97 -13.14 12.54
CA LEU A 123 -3.01 -14.23 12.66
C LEU A 123 -3.67 -15.62 12.82
N PRO A 124 -4.76 -15.81 13.60
CA PRO A 124 -5.40 -17.12 13.71
C PRO A 124 -5.80 -17.71 12.36
N VAL A 125 -6.36 -16.90 11.44
CA VAL A 125 -6.80 -17.36 10.11
C VAL A 125 -5.72 -17.26 9.04
N LEU A 126 -4.64 -16.52 9.28
CA LEU A 126 -3.49 -16.39 8.37
C LEU A 126 -2.43 -17.47 8.61
N CYS A 127 -2.26 -17.93 9.85
CA CYS A 127 -1.30 -18.95 10.24
C CYS A 127 -1.88 -20.37 10.26
N GLU A 128 -3.16 -20.53 9.91
CA GLU A 128 -3.80 -21.84 9.83
C GLU A 128 -3.03 -22.78 8.88
N SER A 129 -2.91 -24.05 9.29
CA SER A 129 -1.98 -25.03 8.73
C SER A 129 -2.07 -25.17 7.20
N GLY A 130 -0.91 -25.32 6.54
CA GLY A 130 -0.80 -25.50 5.09
C GLY A 130 0.18 -24.55 4.41
N LYS A 131 -0.19 -24.02 3.24
CA LYS A 131 0.65 -23.06 2.48
C LYS A 131 0.67 -21.71 3.21
N ALA A 132 1.84 -21.06 3.29
CA ALA A 132 1.96 -19.73 3.88
C ALA A 132 1.02 -18.73 3.19
N SER A 133 0.22 -18.02 3.98
CA SER A 133 -0.65 -16.94 3.50
C SER A 133 0.16 -15.70 3.14
N ARG A 134 -0.50 -14.69 2.59
CA ARG A 134 0.13 -13.47 2.07
C ARG A 134 -0.47 -12.22 2.70
N ILE A 135 0.36 -11.29 3.13
CA ILE A 135 -0.06 -9.94 3.50
C ILE A 135 0.60 -8.98 2.51
N VAL A 136 -0.22 -8.19 1.79
CA VAL A 136 0.27 -7.18 0.86
C VAL A 136 -0.25 -5.83 1.30
N MET A 137 0.65 -4.89 1.59
CA MET A 137 0.29 -3.51 1.90
C MET A 137 0.59 -2.61 0.70
N VAL A 138 -0.39 -1.81 0.28
CA VAL A 138 -0.22 -0.85 -0.82
C VAL A 138 0.46 0.41 -0.31
N GLY A 139 1.75 0.52 -0.60
CA GLY A 139 2.59 1.68 -0.30
C GLY A 139 2.46 2.79 -1.35
N ALA A 140 3.33 3.79 -1.24
CA ALA A 140 3.39 4.90 -2.18
C ALA A 140 4.85 5.31 -2.42
N GLY A 141 5.21 5.72 -3.64
CA GLY A 141 6.59 6.13 -3.96
C GLY A 141 7.06 7.39 -3.22
N ILE A 142 6.13 8.19 -2.72
CA ILE A 142 6.41 9.40 -1.94
C ILE A 142 7.03 9.10 -0.57
N ASP A 143 7.03 7.83 -0.13
CA ASP A 143 7.73 7.40 1.09
C ASP A 143 9.26 7.59 1.04
N LYS A 144 9.82 7.84 -0.14
CA LYS A 144 11.27 8.06 -0.37
C LYS A 144 11.65 9.51 -0.56
N HIS A 145 10.69 10.40 -0.79
CA HIS A 145 10.95 11.79 -1.18
C HIS A 145 9.99 12.75 -0.47
N ALA A 146 10.54 13.73 0.23
CA ALA A 146 9.75 14.80 0.80
C ALA A 146 9.44 15.87 -0.26
N GLN A 147 8.21 16.35 -0.29
CA GLN A 147 7.80 17.50 -1.09
C GLN A 147 6.65 18.25 -0.40
N PRO A 148 6.39 19.52 -0.76
CA PRO A 148 5.21 20.24 -0.26
C PRO A 148 3.91 19.48 -0.55
N GLY A 149 2.98 19.51 0.41
CA GLY A 149 1.69 18.83 0.24
C GLY A 149 1.61 17.38 0.66
N THR A 150 2.70 16.76 1.12
CA THR A 150 2.72 15.32 1.40
C THR A 150 3.09 14.99 2.84
N GLY A 151 2.94 15.93 3.79
CA GLY A 151 3.34 15.75 5.19
C GLY A 151 2.69 14.52 5.84
N SER A 152 1.36 14.51 5.96
CA SER A 152 0.60 13.40 6.55
C SER A 152 0.79 12.08 5.78
N TYR A 153 0.55 12.12 4.47
CA TYR A 153 0.58 10.93 3.61
C TYR A 153 1.99 10.34 3.47
N GLY A 154 3.00 11.17 3.21
CA GLY A 154 4.38 10.73 3.02
C GLY A 154 4.99 10.15 4.28
N ILE A 155 4.82 10.82 5.42
CA ILE A 155 5.30 10.32 6.72
C ILE A 155 4.63 8.99 7.07
N SER A 156 3.30 8.91 6.95
CA SER A 156 2.56 7.69 7.29
C SER A 156 2.88 6.52 6.34
N LYS A 157 3.09 6.76 5.04
CA LYS A 157 3.54 5.70 4.10
C LYS A 157 4.99 5.28 4.30
N MET A 158 5.87 6.17 4.76
CA MET A 158 7.21 5.79 5.23
C MET A 158 7.16 4.91 6.49
N ALA A 159 6.29 5.26 7.44
CA ALA A 159 6.05 4.42 8.61
C ALA A 159 5.48 3.03 8.23
N MET A 160 4.52 2.97 7.29
CA MET A 160 4.00 1.71 6.74
C MET A 160 5.11 0.85 6.10
N ARG A 161 6.02 1.47 5.31
CA ARG A 161 7.18 0.74 4.76
C ARG A 161 8.02 0.10 5.86
N ARG A 162 8.30 0.83 6.94
CA ARG A 162 9.06 0.28 8.07
C ARG A 162 8.29 -0.82 8.80
N LEU A 163 6.97 -0.65 8.96
CA LEU A 163 6.09 -1.67 9.52
C LEU A 163 6.18 -2.98 8.71
N VAL A 164 6.09 -2.91 7.37
CA VAL A 164 6.23 -4.09 6.51
C VAL A 164 7.58 -4.77 6.73
N GLN A 165 8.68 -4.02 6.75
CA GLN A 165 10.02 -4.59 6.99
C GLN A 165 10.10 -5.33 8.33
N GLN A 166 9.52 -4.75 9.38
CA GLN A 166 9.51 -5.37 10.71
C GLN A 166 8.67 -6.65 10.72
N LEU A 167 7.45 -6.60 10.16
CA LEU A 167 6.57 -7.75 10.07
C LEU A 167 7.18 -8.89 9.24
N SER A 168 7.89 -8.57 8.15
CA SER A 168 8.58 -9.58 7.34
C SER A 168 9.62 -10.36 8.15
N VAL A 169 10.40 -9.68 9.01
CA VAL A 169 11.39 -10.32 9.88
C VAL A 169 10.73 -11.16 10.97
N GLU A 170 9.76 -10.58 11.68
CA GLU A 170 9.11 -11.24 12.81
C GLU A 170 8.27 -12.46 12.37
N PHE A 171 7.50 -12.32 11.28
CA PHE A 171 6.67 -13.42 10.78
C PHE A 171 7.45 -14.45 9.97
N GLY A 172 8.56 -14.05 9.34
CA GLY A 172 9.47 -14.99 8.68
C GLY A 172 10.11 -15.99 9.65
N ALA A 173 10.24 -15.63 10.93
CA ALA A 173 10.73 -16.52 11.98
C ALA A 173 9.67 -17.50 12.52
N MET A 174 8.39 -17.32 12.17
CA MET A 174 7.30 -18.21 12.58
C MET A 174 7.21 -19.42 11.64
N GLU A 175 6.96 -20.61 12.17
CA GLU A 175 6.87 -21.85 11.38
C GLU A 175 5.79 -21.78 10.28
N ALA A 176 4.64 -21.20 10.62
CA ALA A 176 3.48 -20.98 9.74
C ALA A 176 3.16 -19.49 9.52
N GLY A 177 4.17 -18.62 9.60
CA GLY A 177 3.98 -17.18 9.44
C GLY A 177 3.55 -16.75 8.03
N PRO A 178 2.73 -15.70 7.90
CA PRO A 178 2.41 -15.11 6.60
C PRO A 178 3.62 -14.42 5.99
N ILE A 179 3.70 -14.44 4.66
CA ILE A 179 4.71 -13.66 3.92
C ILE A 179 4.17 -12.25 3.71
N VAL A 180 4.93 -11.26 4.16
CA VAL A 180 4.54 -9.84 4.14
C VAL A 180 5.32 -9.10 3.06
N SER A 181 4.62 -8.33 2.21
CA SER A 181 5.25 -7.52 1.15
C SER A 181 4.63 -6.13 1.02
N LEU A 182 5.42 -5.21 0.47
CA LEU A 182 5.02 -3.84 0.14
C LEU A 182 4.88 -3.71 -1.38
N PHE A 183 3.69 -3.38 -1.85
CA PHE A 183 3.45 -3.08 -3.26
C PHE A 183 3.44 -1.57 -3.51
N GLN A 184 4.22 -1.09 -4.47
CA GLN A 184 4.27 0.34 -4.83
C GLN A 184 3.82 0.51 -6.29
N PRO A 185 2.56 0.90 -6.55
CA PRO A 185 2.00 0.89 -7.89
C PRO A 185 2.48 2.03 -8.81
N GLY A 186 3.21 3.03 -8.28
CA GLY A 186 3.45 4.27 -9.03
C GLY A 186 2.17 5.12 -9.12
N LEU A 187 1.99 5.83 -10.24
CA LEU A 187 0.81 6.66 -10.49
C LEU A 187 -0.30 5.80 -11.12
N VAL A 188 -1.40 5.62 -10.40
CA VAL A 188 -2.58 4.88 -10.87
C VAL A 188 -3.78 5.79 -10.93
N ASP A 189 -4.44 5.83 -12.08
CA ASP A 189 -5.68 6.57 -12.26
C ASP A 189 -6.81 5.91 -11.45
N THR A 190 -7.21 6.58 -10.38
CA THR A 190 -8.22 6.15 -9.42
C THR A 190 -9.03 7.35 -8.94
N PRO A 191 -10.25 7.14 -8.42
CA PRO A 191 -11.01 8.24 -7.80
C PRO A 191 -10.22 8.96 -6.71
N GLY A 192 -9.42 8.24 -5.92
CA GLY A 192 -8.59 8.82 -4.85
C GLY A 192 -7.49 9.74 -5.37
N ILE A 193 -6.76 9.37 -6.43
CA ILE A 193 -5.74 10.27 -6.98
C ILE A 193 -6.37 11.50 -7.65
N ARG A 194 -7.54 11.36 -8.28
CA ARG A 194 -8.25 12.48 -8.91
C ARG A 194 -8.76 13.49 -7.88
N ASP A 195 -9.25 13.01 -6.74
CA ASP A 195 -9.59 13.86 -5.59
C ASP A 195 -8.34 14.59 -5.04
N HIS A 196 -7.24 13.86 -4.83
CA HIS A 196 -5.96 14.45 -4.41
C HIS A 196 -5.48 15.55 -5.37
N VAL A 197 -5.52 15.31 -6.68
CA VAL A 197 -5.13 16.32 -7.69
C VAL A 197 -5.98 17.58 -7.58
N SER A 198 -7.29 17.43 -7.40
CA SER A 198 -8.21 18.57 -7.26
C SER A 198 -7.85 19.42 -6.03
N LYS A 199 -7.61 18.78 -4.89
CA LYS A 199 -7.20 19.45 -3.64
C LYS A 199 -5.80 20.08 -3.76
N ALA A 200 -4.86 19.36 -4.37
CA ALA A 200 -3.50 19.84 -4.57
C ALA A 200 -3.45 21.08 -5.47
N CYS A 201 -4.26 21.11 -6.53
CA CYS A 201 -4.41 22.30 -7.38
C CYS A 201 -5.03 23.48 -6.60
N ALA A 202 -6.07 23.24 -5.79
CA ALA A 202 -6.70 24.28 -4.98
C ALA A 202 -5.73 24.91 -3.96
N LEU A 203 -4.77 24.12 -3.46
CA LEU A 203 -3.71 24.55 -2.55
C LEU A 203 -2.47 25.12 -3.27
N ASN A 204 -2.48 25.24 -4.60
CA ASN A 204 -1.33 25.65 -5.42
C ASN A 204 -0.07 24.79 -5.18
N LEU A 205 -0.25 23.51 -4.86
CA LEU A 205 0.86 22.59 -4.63
C LEU A 205 1.54 22.22 -5.96
N PRO A 206 2.88 22.19 -6.02
CA PRO A 206 3.63 22.07 -7.28
C PRO A 206 3.37 20.77 -8.03
N HIS A 207 3.02 19.70 -7.31
CA HIS A 207 2.74 18.40 -7.91
C HIS A 207 1.31 18.28 -8.48
N GLY A 208 0.40 19.19 -8.15
CA GLY A 208 -1.00 19.14 -8.61
C GLY A 208 -1.12 19.19 -10.14
N PRO A 209 -0.63 20.26 -10.80
CA PRO A 209 -0.65 20.35 -12.26
C PRO A 209 0.11 19.21 -12.96
N TRP A 210 1.24 18.78 -12.38
CA TRP A 210 2.04 17.68 -12.91
C TRP A 210 1.30 16.35 -12.91
N LEU A 211 0.61 16.03 -11.80
CA LEU A 211 -0.22 14.82 -11.71
C LEU A 211 -1.41 14.90 -12.67
N LYS A 212 -2.07 16.07 -12.74
CA LYS A 212 -3.20 16.30 -13.65
C LYS A 212 -2.81 16.01 -15.10
N ASP A 213 -1.72 16.61 -15.56
CA ASP A 213 -1.19 16.41 -16.92
C ASP A 213 -0.93 14.93 -17.21
N ARG A 214 -0.32 14.18 -16.28
CA ARG A 214 -0.08 12.74 -16.47
C ARG A 214 -1.35 11.90 -16.52
N LEU A 215 -2.34 12.20 -15.68
CA LEU A 215 -3.62 11.50 -15.70
C LEU A 215 -4.38 11.78 -17.01
N ASP A 216 -4.42 13.04 -17.43
CA ASP A 216 -5.15 13.45 -18.65
C ASP A 216 -4.46 12.98 -19.94
N SER A 217 -3.12 12.87 -19.93
CA SER A 217 -2.35 12.37 -21.07
C SER A 217 -2.19 10.85 -21.09
N GLY A 218 -2.82 10.12 -20.17
CA GLY A 218 -2.73 8.66 -20.10
C GLY A 218 -1.35 8.12 -19.69
N ARG A 219 -0.48 8.97 -19.13
CA ARG A 219 0.85 8.61 -18.59
C ARG A 219 0.75 8.13 -17.13
N SER A 220 -0.22 7.26 -16.88
CA SER A 220 -0.50 6.60 -15.60
C SER A 220 -0.95 5.17 -15.85
N LEU A 221 -0.80 4.30 -14.84
CA LEU A 221 -1.40 2.97 -14.88
C LEU A 221 -2.92 3.05 -14.68
N THR A 222 -3.65 2.11 -15.25
CA THR A 222 -5.05 1.87 -14.86
C THR A 222 -5.12 1.07 -13.56
N ALA A 223 -6.28 1.11 -12.89
CA ALA A 223 -6.51 0.29 -11.71
C ALA A 223 -6.40 -1.21 -12.00
N GLU A 224 -6.79 -1.65 -13.19
CA GLU A 224 -6.67 -3.02 -13.67
C GLU A 224 -5.21 -3.42 -13.86
N GLN A 225 -4.39 -2.56 -14.48
CA GLN A 225 -2.95 -2.83 -14.61
C GLN A 225 -2.27 -2.96 -13.25
N ALA A 226 -2.65 -2.12 -12.29
CA ALA A 226 -2.15 -2.22 -10.91
C ALA A 226 -2.63 -3.50 -10.22
N ALA A 227 -3.90 -3.89 -10.38
CA ALA A 227 -4.45 -5.14 -9.84
C ALA A 227 -3.73 -6.37 -10.40
N THR A 228 -3.49 -6.40 -11.71
CA THR A 228 -2.76 -7.47 -12.38
C THR A 228 -1.32 -7.55 -11.87
N ALA A 229 -0.66 -6.41 -11.66
CA ALA A 229 0.66 -6.39 -11.06
C ALA A 229 0.69 -6.91 -9.59
N ILE A 230 -0.34 -6.61 -8.79
CA ILE A 230 -0.47 -7.17 -7.43
C ILE A 230 -0.65 -8.68 -7.47
N TRP A 231 -1.43 -9.21 -8.41
CA TRP A 231 -1.61 -10.65 -8.59
C TRP A 231 -0.28 -11.34 -8.99
N HIS A 232 0.45 -10.74 -9.93
CA HIS A 232 1.69 -11.30 -10.49
C HIS A 232 2.93 -11.11 -9.63
N ALA A 233 2.85 -10.38 -8.53
CA ALA A 233 3.87 -10.32 -7.48
C ALA A 233 4.05 -11.70 -6.80
N ASP A 234 4.65 -12.67 -7.52
CA ASP A 234 4.93 -14.09 -7.21
C ASP A 234 3.91 -14.84 -6.35
N HIS A 235 2.66 -14.61 -6.77
CA HIS A 235 1.43 -15.36 -6.52
C HIS A 235 0.95 -15.27 -5.08
N LEU A 236 0.00 -14.35 -4.87
CA LEU A 236 -0.88 -14.28 -3.69
C LEU A 236 -1.45 -15.66 -3.27
N VAL A 237 -1.36 -16.67 -4.16
CA VAL A 237 -1.51 -18.10 -3.86
C VAL A 237 -0.36 -18.92 -4.48
N GLY A 238 0.49 -19.51 -3.64
CA GLY A 238 1.84 -20.01 -3.95
C GLY A 238 2.09 -20.92 -5.17
N ALA A 239 3.26 -20.68 -5.77
CA ALA A 239 4.15 -21.67 -6.39
C ALA A 239 5.61 -21.14 -6.35
N GLY A 240 6.27 -21.17 -5.18
CA GLY A 240 7.66 -20.73 -5.03
C GLY A 240 8.13 -20.94 -3.60
N GLY A 241 9.35 -21.47 -3.43
CA GLY A 241 9.92 -21.84 -2.13
C GLY A 241 10.16 -20.63 -1.21
N ARG A 242 10.41 -20.90 0.07
CA ARG A 242 10.73 -19.85 1.06
C ARG A 242 12.02 -19.08 0.73
N ASP A 243 12.87 -19.63 -0.13
CA ASP A 243 14.23 -19.13 -0.38
C ASP A 243 14.30 -17.92 -1.33
N ASP A 244 13.19 -17.54 -1.96
CA ASP A 244 13.19 -16.52 -3.02
C ASP A 244 12.79 -15.10 -2.53
N LEU A 245 12.47 -14.94 -1.24
CA LEU A 245 11.62 -13.83 -0.75
C LEU A 245 12.28 -12.83 0.21
N ASP A 246 13.59 -12.70 0.19
CA ASP A 246 14.31 -11.64 0.90
C ASP A 246 14.04 -10.26 0.25
N GLY A 247 13.01 -9.57 0.73
CA GLY A 247 12.93 -8.11 0.80
C GLY A 247 12.91 -7.30 -0.51
N ARG A 248 12.68 -7.92 -1.68
CA ARG A 248 12.70 -7.18 -2.95
C ARG A 248 11.44 -6.32 -3.13
N HIS A 249 11.67 -5.01 -3.29
CA HIS A 249 10.67 -4.08 -3.82
C HIS A 249 10.26 -4.51 -5.23
N LEU A 250 8.99 -4.89 -5.38
CA LEU A 250 8.38 -5.12 -6.68
C LEU A 250 8.20 -3.76 -7.37
N LYS A 251 9.11 -3.44 -8.29
CA LYS A 251 8.90 -2.40 -9.29
C LYS A 251 8.11 -3.03 -10.45
N VAL A 252 6.94 -2.49 -10.75
CA VAL A 252 6.22 -2.80 -11.99
C VAL A 252 7.15 -2.43 -13.16
N PRO A 253 7.44 -3.35 -14.10
CA PRO A 253 8.33 -3.05 -15.21
C PRO A 253 7.67 -2.02 -16.14
N GLU A 254 8.37 -0.92 -16.37
CA GLU A 254 7.89 0.28 -17.09
C GLU A 254 7.91 0.14 -18.62
N LYS A 255 7.99 -1.07 -19.20
CA LYS A 255 8.16 -1.24 -20.66
C LYS A 255 7.27 -2.29 -21.30
N ILE A 256 6.34 -1.79 -22.13
CA ILE A 256 5.79 -2.47 -23.31
C ILE A 256 6.67 -2.04 -24.51
N PRO A 257 7.07 -2.95 -25.42
CA PRO A 257 8.15 -2.67 -26.37
C PRO A 257 7.67 -1.93 -27.64
N SER A 258 8.38 -0.87 -28.03
CA SER A 258 8.54 -0.52 -29.44
C SER A 258 9.76 0.38 -29.71
N GLY A 259 10.68 -0.11 -30.55
CA GLY A 259 11.30 0.62 -31.67
C GLY A 259 12.05 1.93 -31.45
N ARG A 260 13.38 1.85 -31.61
CA ARG A 260 14.37 2.85 -32.11
C ARG A 260 14.45 4.27 -31.49
N ARG A 261 15.69 4.59 -31.07
CA ARG A 261 16.24 5.90 -30.68
C ARG A 261 16.17 6.94 -31.80
N THR A 262 16.08 8.24 -31.46
CA THR A 262 17.17 9.26 -31.52
C THR A 262 16.63 10.66 -31.19
N GLY A 263 17.40 11.49 -30.47
CA GLY A 263 17.24 12.96 -30.42
C GLY A 263 17.59 13.60 -29.07
N LYS A 264 18.65 14.41 -29.03
CA LYS A 264 19.10 15.25 -27.90
C LYS A 264 18.23 16.52 -27.81
N GLU A 265 17.93 16.99 -26.59
CA GLU A 265 18.28 18.32 -26.07
C GLU A 265 17.69 18.58 -24.66
N ASP A 266 18.57 19.08 -23.79
CA ASP A 266 18.44 20.08 -22.72
C ASP A 266 17.50 19.91 -21.50
N GLY A 267 18.15 19.60 -20.36
CA GLY A 267 18.12 20.47 -19.17
C GLY A 267 17.03 20.28 -18.11
N PHE A 268 17.19 19.30 -17.21
CA PHE A 268 17.05 19.47 -15.74
C PHE A 268 17.59 18.21 -15.02
N PHE A 269 18.43 18.40 -14.00
CA PHE A 269 19.14 17.32 -13.30
C PHE A 269 18.19 16.46 -12.44
N ILE A 270 18.09 15.17 -12.77
CA ILE A 270 17.58 14.12 -11.88
C ILE A 270 18.80 13.49 -11.20
N GLY A 271 19.03 13.84 -9.94
CA GLY A 271 19.99 13.15 -9.09
C GLY A 271 19.49 11.75 -8.77
N ILE A 272 19.98 10.75 -9.50
CA ILE A 272 19.85 9.33 -9.16
C ILE A 272 20.88 9.05 -8.07
N ALA A 273 20.49 9.10 -6.80
CA ALA A 273 21.31 8.59 -5.71
C ALA A 273 21.14 7.06 -5.62
N GLN A 274 22.01 6.34 -6.33
CA GLN A 274 22.44 5.01 -5.90
C GLN A 274 23.31 5.20 -4.65
N HIS A 275 22.90 4.66 -3.50
CA HIS A 275 23.84 4.48 -2.40
C HIS A 275 24.15 3.00 -2.24
N ILE A 276 25.33 2.66 -2.73
CA ILE A 276 26.18 1.56 -2.26
C ILE A 276 26.69 1.98 -0.87
N THR A 277 26.49 1.14 0.14
CA THR A 277 27.14 1.29 1.44
C THR A 277 28.43 0.48 1.44
N LEU A 278 29.56 1.13 1.73
CA LEU A 278 30.80 0.48 2.20
C LEU A 278 31.39 1.32 3.36
N PRO A 279 32.15 0.70 4.27
CA PRO A 279 32.17 1.04 5.69
C PRO A 279 33.06 2.25 6.00
N ILE A 280 32.66 3.03 7.01
CA ILE A 280 33.55 4.02 7.63
C ILE A 280 34.47 3.28 8.61
N GLN A 281 35.75 3.18 8.27
CA GLN A 281 36.81 2.99 9.27
C GLN A 281 37.02 4.32 9.99
N ILE A 282 36.93 4.31 11.33
CA ILE A 282 37.27 5.45 12.18
C ILE A 282 38.70 5.23 12.67
N GLU A 283 39.63 6.07 12.22
CA GLU A 283 40.93 6.23 12.90
C GLU A 283 40.85 7.35 13.96
N PRO A 284 41.55 7.22 15.10
CA PRO A 284 41.38 8.10 16.24
C PRO A 284 42.25 9.36 16.12
N GLY A 285 41.67 10.52 16.46
CA GLY A 285 42.46 11.71 16.82
C GLY A 285 41.93 13.01 16.24
N HIS A 286 41.06 13.68 16.99
CA HIS A 286 41.32 15.02 17.54
C HIS A 286 40.11 15.44 18.38
N VAL A 287 40.35 15.58 19.69
CA VAL A 287 39.43 16.16 20.65
C VAL A 287 39.44 17.67 20.48
N VAL A 288 38.29 18.28 20.19
CA VAL A 288 38.00 19.65 20.61
C VAL A 288 36.56 19.71 21.14
N SER A 289 36.44 20.49 22.20
CA SER A 289 35.53 20.44 23.33
C SER A 289 34.11 20.95 23.11
N SER A 290 33.27 20.48 24.04
CA SER A 290 32.14 21.16 24.68
C SER A 290 30.93 21.53 23.81
N PHE A 291 29.80 20.85 24.05
CA PHE A 291 28.56 21.55 24.41
C PHE A 291 27.71 20.68 25.35
N HIS A 292 27.22 21.33 26.40
CA HIS A 292 26.48 20.77 27.52
C HIS A 292 25.15 20.15 27.09
N ARG A 293 24.83 19.00 27.71
CA ARG A 293 23.46 18.55 27.88
C ARG A 293 22.71 19.59 28.71
N ASN A 294 21.55 20.03 28.24
CA ASN A 294 20.43 20.22 29.13
C ASN A 294 19.21 19.52 28.55
N LYS A 295 18.66 18.65 29.39
CA LYS A 295 17.44 17.89 29.19
C LYS A 295 16.27 18.85 28.99
N LEU A 296 15.35 18.49 28.09
CA LEU A 296 13.93 18.29 28.38
C LEU A 296 13.41 17.24 27.38
#